data_AF-A0A1M4SNK4-F1
#
_entry.id   AF-A0A1M4SNK4-F1
#
_cell.length_a   1.000
_cell.length_b   1.000
_cell.length_c   1.000
_cell.angle_alpha   90.00
_cell.angle_beta   90.00
_cell.angle_gamma   90.00
#
_symmetry.space_group_name_H-M   'P 1'
#
loop_
_entity.id
_entity.type
_entity.pdbx_description
1 polymer ?
#
loop_
_entity_poly.entity_id
_entity_poly.type
_entity_poly.pdbx_seq_one_letter_code
_entity_poly.pdbx_strand_id
1 'polypeptide(L)'
;MNVTFNKKIITLKQFLTLLIFLLLSGILTAHKPKSKSEKFGNVKTFFKSGFNFGDKTRESQEMKIHIIGKLSETVGKRLNFKDTLMIEYERSYKENKLIILENNNTNYKVLGLTGGSIIESNGKGLAVRIIDENINVIDVLKLVEYSICNRKKINKFLIPTDYIYDYSNENKITVPANSEDFIQKILKKKSDLIDEIIKDEIELLNNGFSHTKISWKNGEFIFGFNNIPPKNGNYLSLKTEKYIVKDFKYYIENFWNDFFVIFQDSSSFTYFDGWEKNTCVQKIEEKVNGFYPFMMNKERITSSKILLIPAMEDFFYVYDIKKKLLQKVE
;
A
#
# COMPACT_ATOMS: atom_id res chain seq x y z
N MET A 1 29.17 54.76 -19.85
CA MET A 1 28.62 53.65 -20.64
C MET A 1 27.29 53.28 -20.00
N ASN A 2 26.18 53.86 -20.48
CA ASN A 2 24.85 53.68 -19.88
C ASN A 2 24.17 52.47 -20.52
N VAL A 3 23.91 51.44 -19.71
CA VAL A 3 23.11 50.28 -20.11
C VAL A 3 21.64 50.61 -19.90
N THR A 4 20.92 50.87 -21.00
CA THR A 4 19.46 51.03 -21.00
C THR A 4 18.80 49.65 -21.06
N PHE A 5 18.16 49.24 -19.95
CA PHE A 5 17.30 48.06 -19.93
C PHE A 5 15.94 48.40 -20.57
N ASN A 6 15.69 47.90 -21.78
CA ASN A 6 14.36 47.89 -22.37
C ASN A 6 13.44 46.96 -21.57
N LYS A 7 12.62 47.53 -20.69
CA LYS A 7 11.54 46.81 -20.01
C LYS A 7 10.48 46.42 -21.04
N LYS A 8 10.51 45.18 -21.52
CA LYS A 8 9.36 44.57 -22.22
C LYS A 8 8.22 44.41 -21.21
N ILE A 9 7.11 45.11 -21.45
CA ILE A 9 5.88 44.98 -20.66
C ILE A 9 5.28 43.62 -21.01
N ILE A 10 5.29 42.70 -20.04
CA ILE A 10 4.57 41.43 -20.14
C ILE A 10 3.08 41.78 -20.10
N THR A 11 2.35 41.48 -21.17
CA THR A 11 0.91 41.71 -21.20
C THR A 11 0.18 40.79 -20.23
N LEU A 12 -0.97 41.22 -19.69
CA LEU A 12 -1.77 40.44 -18.73
C LEU A 12 -2.06 39.02 -19.25
N LYS A 13 -2.25 38.87 -20.57
CA LYS A 13 -2.45 37.58 -21.23
C LYS A 13 -1.22 36.68 -21.12
N GLN A 14 -0.02 37.21 -21.37
CA GLN A 14 1.24 36.46 -21.23
C GLN A 14 1.53 36.08 -19.78
N PHE A 15 1.19 36.96 -18.82
CA PHE A 15 1.29 36.65 -17.39
C PHE A 15 0.32 35.53 -16.98
N LEU A 16 -0.93 35.58 -17.46
CA LEU A 16 -1.92 34.54 -17.20
C LEU A 16 -1.52 33.20 -17.83
N THR A 17 -0.99 33.20 -19.06
CA THR A 17 -0.48 31.99 -19.72
C THR A 17 0.72 31.42 -18.96
N LEU A 18 1.65 32.25 -18.48
CA LEU A 18 2.77 31.80 -17.66
C LEU A 18 2.31 31.24 -16.32
N LEU A 19 1.29 31.85 -15.69
CA LEU A 19 0.70 31.37 -14.44
C LEU A 19 0.01 30.01 -14.63
N ILE A 20 -0.78 29.85 -15.70
CA ILE A 20 -1.41 28.57 -16.07
C ILE A 20 -0.31 27.54 -16.37
N PHE A 21 0.73 27.90 -17.12
CA PHE A 21 1.84 27.00 -17.42
C PHE A 21 2.63 26.60 -16.16
N LEU A 22 2.83 27.50 -15.21
CA LEU A 22 3.47 27.21 -13.92
C LEU A 22 2.60 26.31 -13.05
N LEU A 23 1.28 26.56 -12.98
CA LEU A 23 0.33 25.71 -12.27
C LEU A 23 0.24 24.30 -12.88
N LEU A 24 0.33 24.19 -14.22
CA LEU A 24 0.32 22.92 -14.93
C LEU A 24 1.70 22.23 -14.98
N SER A 25 2.80 22.97 -14.86
CA SER A 25 4.17 22.42 -14.92
C SER A 25 4.51 21.50 -13.75
N GLY A 26 3.79 21.63 -12.62
CA GLY A 26 3.89 20.69 -11.50
C GLY A 26 3.15 19.37 -11.70
N ILE A 27 2.39 19.20 -12.80
CA ILE A 27 1.52 18.04 -13.04
C ILE A 27 2.26 16.92 -13.79
N LEU A 28 3.39 17.20 -14.43
CA LEU A 28 4.21 16.18 -15.12
C LEU A 28 5.21 15.52 -14.16
N THR A 29 4.71 14.76 -13.19
CA THR A 29 5.57 13.84 -12.42
C THR A 29 5.79 12.56 -13.21
N ALA A 30 7.02 12.28 -13.62
CA ALA A 30 7.39 10.96 -14.13
C ALA A 30 7.08 9.88 -13.07
N HIS A 31 6.06 9.06 -13.33
CA HIS A 31 5.46 8.13 -12.37
C HIS A 31 6.37 6.91 -12.12
N LYS A 32 7.31 7.02 -11.17
CA LYS A 32 8.06 5.84 -10.67
C LYS A 32 7.25 5.14 -9.59
N PRO A 33 7.05 3.81 -9.66
CA PRO A 33 6.39 3.06 -8.60
C PRO A 33 6.99 3.37 -7.22
N LYS A 34 6.11 3.47 -6.21
CA LYS A 34 6.54 3.60 -4.82
C LYS A 34 7.16 2.26 -4.41
N SER A 35 8.36 2.31 -3.85
CA SER A 35 9.00 1.14 -3.26
C SER A 35 9.34 1.41 -1.81
N LYS A 36 9.29 0.36 -0.99
CA LYS A 36 9.58 0.42 0.44
C LYS A 36 10.32 -0.84 0.85
N SER A 37 11.35 -0.69 1.67
CA SER A 37 12.06 -1.81 2.29
C SER A 37 12.07 -1.63 3.80
N GLU A 38 11.75 -2.69 4.54
CA GLU A 38 11.73 -2.69 6.00
C GLU A 38 12.47 -3.92 6.54
N LYS A 39 12.87 -3.86 7.81
CA LYS A 39 13.58 -4.94 8.49
C LYS A 39 12.95 -5.21 9.86
N PHE A 40 12.67 -6.48 10.13
CA PHE A 40 12.09 -6.99 11.38
C PHE A 40 12.97 -8.14 11.87
N GLY A 41 13.95 -7.85 12.73
CA GLY A 41 14.93 -8.85 13.16
C GLY A 41 15.73 -9.43 11.97
N ASN A 42 15.59 -10.73 11.71
CA ASN A 42 16.19 -11.43 10.57
C ASN A 42 15.30 -11.44 9.31
N VAL A 43 14.12 -10.83 9.35
CA VAL A 43 13.22 -10.69 8.19
C VAL A 43 13.49 -9.36 7.50
N LYS A 44 13.60 -9.38 6.18
CA LYS A 44 13.63 -8.21 5.31
C LYS A 44 12.41 -8.24 4.40
N THR A 45 11.72 -7.13 4.27
CA THR A 45 10.62 -7.00 3.33
C THR A 45 10.97 -6.02 2.22
N PHE A 46 10.47 -6.29 1.02
CA PHE A 46 10.49 -5.38 -0.11
C PHE A 46 9.06 -5.28 -0.67
N PHE A 47 8.56 -4.07 -0.78
CA PHE A 47 7.29 -3.74 -1.39
C PHE A 47 7.56 -2.85 -2.60
N LYS A 48 6.93 -3.16 -3.73
CA LYS A 48 6.86 -2.27 -4.88
C LYS A 48 5.40 -2.18 -5.34
N SER A 49 4.87 -0.98 -5.35
CA SER A 49 3.52 -0.74 -5.84
C SER A 49 3.43 -0.89 -7.35
N GLY A 50 2.20 -0.95 -7.86
CA GLY A 50 1.96 -0.87 -9.29
C GLY A 50 2.22 0.53 -9.87
N PHE A 51 2.14 1.60 -9.07
CA PHE A 51 2.48 2.98 -9.48
C PHE A 51 2.64 3.95 -8.31
N ASN A 52 3.07 5.20 -8.56
CA ASN A 52 3.30 6.23 -7.55
C ASN A 52 2.01 6.78 -6.92
N PHE A 53 1.80 6.55 -5.63
CA PHE A 53 0.63 7.03 -4.90
C PHE A 53 0.79 8.47 -4.35
N GLY A 54 1.94 9.12 -4.55
CA GLY A 54 2.29 10.33 -3.82
C GLY A 54 2.49 10.05 -2.32
N ASP A 55 2.94 11.06 -1.58
CA ASP A 55 3.40 10.84 -0.21
C ASP A 55 2.27 10.57 0.80
N LYS A 56 1.02 10.90 0.47
CA LYS A 56 -0.12 10.85 1.38
C LYS A 56 -1.06 9.66 1.17
N THR A 57 -1.02 9.04 0.01
CA THR A 57 -1.88 7.90 -0.25
C THR A 57 -1.16 6.63 0.19
N ARG A 58 -1.88 5.77 0.91
CA ARG A 58 -1.35 4.54 1.49
C ARG A 58 -2.20 3.38 1.04
N GLU A 59 -1.58 2.50 0.27
CA GLU A 59 -2.21 1.30 -0.25
C GLU A 59 -2.33 0.23 0.84
N SER A 60 -3.41 -0.56 0.83
CA SER A 60 -3.54 -1.68 1.77
C SER A 60 -2.41 -2.70 1.64
N GLN A 61 -1.92 -2.95 0.42
CA GLN A 61 -0.84 -3.91 0.17
C GLN A 61 0.48 -3.50 0.84
N GLU A 62 0.78 -2.20 0.88
CA GLU A 62 1.94 -1.66 1.63
C GLU A 62 1.82 -2.03 3.12
N MET A 63 0.63 -1.86 3.70
CA MET A 63 0.37 -2.19 5.10
C MET A 63 0.39 -3.70 5.36
N LYS A 64 -0.14 -4.50 4.44
CA LYS A 64 -0.08 -5.97 4.52
C LYS A 64 1.35 -6.49 4.54
N ILE A 65 2.26 -5.92 3.73
CA ILE A 65 3.67 -6.31 3.76
C ILE A 65 4.35 -5.96 5.08
N HIS A 66 4.02 -4.81 5.68
CA HIS A 66 4.50 -4.49 7.02
C HIS A 66 4.00 -5.53 8.06
N ILE A 67 2.70 -5.85 8.04
CA ILE A 67 2.10 -6.88 8.91
C ILE A 67 2.82 -8.23 8.73
N ILE A 68 2.96 -8.68 7.48
CA ILE A 68 3.63 -9.93 7.12
C ILE A 68 5.07 -9.94 7.65
N GLY A 69 5.82 -8.85 7.48
CA GLY A 69 7.19 -8.75 7.97
C GLY A 69 7.29 -8.95 9.48
N LYS A 70 6.44 -8.25 10.25
CA LYS A 70 6.41 -8.34 11.71
C LYS A 70 5.97 -9.73 12.21
N LEU A 71 4.91 -10.30 11.62
CA LEU A 71 4.46 -11.64 11.98
C LEU A 71 5.44 -12.74 11.55
N SER A 72 6.11 -12.57 10.41
CA SER A 72 7.14 -13.51 9.95
C SER A 72 8.36 -13.54 10.86
N GLU A 73 8.70 -12.42 11.51
CA GLU A 73 9.73 -12.41 12.56
C GLU A 73 9.33 -13.30 13.73
N THR A 74 8.06 -13.23 14.15
CA THR A 74 7.50 -14.11 15.20
C THR A 74 7.52 -15.57 14.77
N VAL A 75 7.10 -15.89 13.53
CA VAL A 75 7.19 -17.24 12.96
C VAL A 75 8.64 -17.74 12.99
N GLY A 76 9.58 -16.92 12.51
CA GLY A 76 11.01 -17.24 12.50
C GLY A 76 11.55 -17.55 13.89
N LYS A 77 11.20 -16.74 14.90
CA LYS A 77 11.58 -16.99 16.31
C LYS A 77 11.00 -18.30 16.83
N ARG A 78 9.71 -18.56 16.61
CA ARG A 78 9.02 -19.79 17.07
C ARG A 78 9.57 -21.06 16.41
N LEU A 79 10.02 -20.97 15.16
CA LEU A 79 10.64 -22.06 14.41
C LEU A 79 12.18 -22.11 14.53
N ASN A 80 12.78 -21.27 15.39
CA ASN A 80 14.24 -21.15 15.58
C ASN A 80 15.01 -20.94 14.25
N PHE A 81 14.43 -20.15 13.34
CA PHE A 81 15.04 -19.78 12.07
C PHE A 81 15.89 -18.51 12.26
N LYS A 82 17.20 -18.63 12.04
CA LYS A 82 18.20 -17.57 12.31
C LYS A 82 18.75 -16.90 11.04
N ASP A 83 18.64 -17.56 9.89
CA ASP A 83 19.13 -16.99 8.63
C ASP A 83 18.24 -15.82 8.20
N THR A 84 18.68 -15.06 7.20
CA THR A 84 17.84 -13.99 6.64
C THR A 84 16.65 -14.58 5.90
N LEU A 85 15.45 -14.09 6.19
CA LEU A 85 14.23 -14.32 5.41
C LEU A 85 13.93 -13.06 4.59
N MET A 86 13.93 -13.16 3.27
CA MET A 86 13.48 -12.09 2.38
C MET A 86 12.02 -12.32 1.98
N ILE A 87 11.18 -11.28 2.08
CA ILE A 87 9.80 -11.30 1.60
C ILE A 87 9.67 -10.17 0.58
N GLU A 88 9.51 -10.51 -0.69
CA GLU A 88 9.33 -9.53 -1.76
C GLU A 88 7.90 -9.59 -2.28
N TYR A 89 7.29 -8.42 -2.43
CA TYR A 89 6.02 -8.27 -3.12
C TYR A 89 6.11 -7.15 -4.14
N GLU A 90 5.70 -7.46 -5.36
CA GLU A 90 5.41 -6.48 -6.38
C GLU A 90 3.97 -6.62 -6.83
N ARG A 91 3.25 -5.49 -6.80
CA ARG A 91 1.91 -5.46 -7.35
C ARG A 91 1.96 -5.52 -8.86
N SER A 92 1.32 -6.54 -9.44
CA SER A 92 1.16 -6.70 -10.88
C SER A 92 -0.31 -6.76 -11.24
N TYR A 93 -0.72 -5.99 -12.26
CA TYR A 93 -2.07 -6.04 -12.83
C TYR A 93 -2.16 -6.95 -14.05
N LYS A 94 -1.05 -7.63 -14.39
CA LYS A 94 -1.02 -8.64 -15.44
C LYS A 94 -1.49 -9.97 -14.84
N GLU A 95 -2.05 -10.85 -15.67
CA GLU A 95 -2.46 -12.21 -15.29
C GLU A 95 -1.30 -13.11 -14.82
N ASN A 96 -0.06 -12.64 -14.90
CA ASN A 96 1.15 -13.37 -14.54
C ASN A 96 1.40 -13.35 -13.04
N LYS A 97 0.52 -14.01 -12.29
CA LYS A 97 0.78 -14.35 -10.89
C LYS A 97 2.05 -15.21 -10.83
N LEU A 98 3.01 -14.80 -10.01
CA LEU A 98 4.26 -15.52 -9.83
C LEU A 98 4.57 -15.64 -8.33
N ILE A 99 4.74 -16.86 -7.84
CA ILE A 99 5.17 -17.11 -6.47
C ILE A 99 6.46 -17.94 -6.50
N ILE A 100 7.50 -17.46 -5.82
CA ILE A 100 8.80 -18.11 -5.73
C ILE A 100 9.16 -18.30 -4.26
N LEU A 101 9.17 -19.56 -3.82
CA LEU A 101 9.72 -20.00 -2.56
C LEU A 101 11.08 -20.61 -2.83
N GLU A 102 12.16 -19.91 -2.46
CA GLU A 102 13.52 -20.39 -2.72
C GLU A 102 14.44 -20.20 -1.51
N ASN A 103 15.26 -21.20 -1.29
CA ASN A 103 16.36 -21.19 -0.34
C ASN A 103 17.67 -20.84 -1.04
N ASN A 104 18.62 -20.35 -0.24
CA ASN A 104 19.92 -19.85 -0.63
C ASN A 104 19.88 -18.63 -1.54
N ASN A 105 18.83 -17.81 -1.52
CA ASN A 105 18.82 -16.57 -2.30
C ASN A 105 18.03 -15.45 -1.63
N THR A 106 18.72 -14.42 -1.16
CA THR A 106 18.13 -13.22 -0.52
C THR A 106 18.40 -11.94 -1.30
N ASN A 107 18.83 -12.03 -2.58
CA ASN A 107 18.89 -10.88 -3.47
C ASN A 107 17.48 -10.40 -3.84
N TYR A 108 17.37 -9.12 -4.18
CA TYR A 108 16.12 -8.46 -4.60
C TYR A 108 15.71 -8.88 -6.01
N LYS A 109 15.36 -10.16 -6.21
CA LYS A 109 15.17 -10.78 -7.53
C LYS A 109 14.02 -10.13 -8.28
N VAL A 110 12.96 -9.73 -7.58
CA VAL A 110 11.79 -9.07 -8.15
C VAL A 110 12.17 -7.80 -8.92
N LEU A 111 13.11 -7.01 -8.40
CA LEU A 111 13.63 -5.83 -9.12
C LEU A 111 14.26 -6.19 -10.47
N GLY A 112 15.07 -7.26 -10.51
CA GLY A 112 15.69 -7.73 -11.75
C GLY A 112 14.65 -8.15 -12.79
N LEU A 113 13.61 -8.88 -12.35
CA LEU A 113 12.56 -9.39 -13.23
C LEU A 113 11.85 -8.27 -13.98
N THR A 114 11.67 -7.11 -13.35
CA THR A 114 11.02 -5.96 -14.01
C THR A 114 11.85 -5.33 -15.12
N GLY A 115 13.16 -5.52 -15.11
CA GLY A 115 14.05 -5.12 -16.18
C GLY A 115 14.33 -6.24 -17.19
N GLY A 116 13.60 -7.37 -17.13
CA GLY A 116 13.87 -8.52 -17.98
C GLY A 116 15.15 -9.28 -17.63
N SER A 117 15.62 -9.16 -16.39
CA SER A 117 16.89 -9.74 -15.94
C SER A 117 16.69 -10.74 -14.81
N ILE A 118 17.50 -11.80 -14.79
CA ILE A 118 17.51 -12.78 -13.71
C ILE A 118 18.72 -12.47 -12.83
N ILE A 119 18.46 -12.05 -11.59
CA ILE A 119 19.52 -11.83 -10.62
C ILE A 119 19.98 -13.18 -10.07
N GLU A 120 21.29 -13.42 -10.15
CA GLU A 120 21.92 -14.63 -9.65
C GLU A 120 21.73 -14.81 -8.14
N SER A 121 21.74 -16.07 -7.73
CA SER A 121 21.63 -16.46 -6.34
C SER A 121 22.86 -16.02 -5.55
N ASN A 122 22.65 -15.43 -4.36
CA ASN A 122 23.74 -15.08 -3.45
C ASN A 122 24.17 -16.23 -2.51
N GLY A 123 23.57 -17.41 -2.64
CA GLY A 123 23.87 -18.59 -1.82
C GLY A 123 23.40 -18.50 -0.37
N LYS A 124 22.57 -17.51 0.02
CA LYS A 124 22.27 -17.20 1.43
C LYS A 124 20.78 -17.02 1.72
N GLY A 125 20.36 -17.51 2.87
CA GLY A 125 19.03 -17.26 3.46
C GLY A 125 17.88 -17.92 2.72
N LEU A 126 16.67 -17.50 3.04
CA LEU A 126 15.42 -18.00 2.47
C LEU A 126 14.63 -16.82 1.90
N ALA A 127 13.81 -17.06 0.89
CA ALA A 127 12.98 -16.02 0.32
C ALA A 127 11.60 -16.51 -0.14
N VAL A 128 10.61 -15.64 0.08
CA VAL A 128 9.23 -15.76 -0.39
C VAL A 128 8.96 -14.54 -1.26
N ARG A 129 8.74 -14.76 -2.56
CA ARG A 129 8.50 -13.68 -3.53
C ARG A 129 7.16 -13.84 -4.16
N ILE A 130 6.42 -12.75 -4.28
CA ILE A 130 5.05 -12.74 -4.77
C ILE A 130 4.92 -11.58 -5.75
N ILE A 131 4.56 -11.89 -6.99
CA ILE A 131 4.10 -10.93 -7.97
C ILE A 131 2.63 -11.25 -8.20
N ASP A 132 1.75 -10.39 -7.71
CA ASP A 132 0.29 -10.63 -7.75
C ASP A 132 -0.45 -9.29 -7.62
N GLU A 133 -1.72 -9.26 -7.96
CA GLU A 133 -2.54 -8.06 -7.85
C GLU A 133 -2.80 -7.70 -6.38
N ASN A 134 -3.00 -8.72 -5.54
CA ASN A 134 -3.33 -8.58 -4.13
C ASN A 134 -2.71 -9.73 -3.32
N ILE A 135 -2.37 -9.47 -2.07
CA ILE A 135 -1.95 -10.52 -1.12
C ILE A 135 -2.91 -10.64 0.05
N ASN A 136 -2.96 -11.85 0.60
CA ASN A 136 -3.59 -12.13 1.88
C ASN A 136 -2.51 -12.42 2.93
N VAL A 137 -2.58 -11.74 4.09
CA VAL A 137 -1.58 -11.87 5.16
C VAL A 137 -1.41 -13.32 5.62
N ILE A 138 -2.52 -14.03 5.86
CA ILE A 138 -2.51 -15.41 6.38
C ILE A 138 -1.87 -16.35 5.37
N ASP A 139 -2.22 -16.21 4.10
CA ASP A 139 -1.66 -17.05 3.03
C ASP A 139 -0.14 -16.86 2.92
N VAL A 140 0.34 -15.62 2.93
CA VAL A 140 1.80 -15.38 2.88
C VAL A 140 2.50 -15.95 4.11
N LEU A 141 1.90 -15.85 5.30
CA LEU A 141 2.48 -16.42 6.51
C LEU A 141 2.55 -17.95 6.45
N LYS A 142 1.56 -18.63 5.86
CA LYS A 142 1.62 -20.07 5.59
C LYS A 142 2.75 -20.43 4.62
N LEU A 143 2.97 -19.61 3.58
CA LEU A 143 4.09 -19.78 2.65
C LEU A 143 5.44 -19.61 3.37
N VAL A 144 5.55 -18.61 4.26
CA VAL A 144 6.74 -18.38 5.09
C VAL A 144 7.02 -19.57 6.00
N GLU A 145 6.04 -20.02 6.78
CA GLU A 145 6.16 -21.18 7.66
C GLU A 145 6.59 -22.42 6.89
N TYR A 146 5.88 -22.73 5.79
CA TYR A 146 6.20 -23.88 4.95
C TYR A 146 7.64 -23.80 4.42
N SER A 147 8.06 -22.63 3.96
CA SER A 147 9.40 -22.40 3.40
C SER A 147 10.49 -22.61 4.46
N ILE A 148 10.28 -22.13 5.68
CA ILE A 148 11.21 -22.33 6.81
C ILE A 148 11.34 -23.82 7.14
N CYS A 149 10.20 -24.52 7.28
CA CYS A 149 10.16 -25.94 7.61
C CYS A 149 10.76 -26.83 6.52
N ASN A 150 10.69 -26.42 5.25
CA ASN A 150 11.12 -27.21 4.09
C ASN A 150 12.35 -26.65 3.37
N ARG A 151 13.12 -25.75 3.99
CA ARG A 151 14.21 -25.00 3.34
C ARG A 151 15.22 -25.85 2.56
N LYS A 152 15.52 -27.08 3.02
CA LYS A 152 16.47 -27.99 2.34
C LYS A 152 15.94 -28.56 1.02
N LYS A 153 14.62 -28.59 0.82
CA LYS A 153 13.96 -29.22 -0.34
C LYS A 153 13.19 -28.21 -1.21
N ILE A 154 12.95 -27.00 -0.72
CA ILE A 154 12.03 -26.05 -1.37
C ILE A 154 12.40 -25.75 -2.83
N ASN A 155 13.69 -25.64 -3.15
CA ASN A 155 14.16 -25.38 -4.52
C ASN A 155 13.82 -26.51 -5.50
N LYS A 156 13.55 -27.74 -5.04
CA LYS A 156 13.16 -28.86 -5.90
C LYS A 156 11.76 -28.70 -6.48
N PHE A 157 10.95 -27.81 -5.92
CA PHE A 157 9.59 -27.52 -6.39
C PHE A 157 9.53 -26.31 -7.33
N LEU A 158 10.69 -25.78 -7.73
CA LEU A 158 10.78 -24.72 -8.74
C LEU A 158 10.76 -25.36 -10.13
N ILE A 159 9.88 -24.86 -10.97
CA ILE A 159 9.75 -25.25 -12.38
C ILE A 159 10.00 -24.03 -13.27
N PRO A 160 10.53 -24.23 -14.50
CA PRO A 160 10.60 -23.17 -15.49
C PRO A 160 9.21 -22.61 -15.77
N THR A 161 9.05 -21.30 -15.59
CA THR A 161 7.79 -20.58 -15.81
C THR A 161 8.07 -19.33 -16.62
N ASP A 162 7.30 -19.09 -17.68
CA ASP A 162 7.44 -17.87 -18.47
C ASP A 162 6.84 -16.68 -17.71
N TYR A 163 7.62 -15.59 -17.60
CA TYR A 163 7.23 -14.35 -16.97
C TYR A 163 7.33 -13.20 -17.98
N ILE A 164 6.23 -12.46 -18.13
CA ILE A 164 6.13 -11.34 -19.06
C ILE A 164 6.35 -10.03 -18.30
N TYR A 165 7.46 -9.36 -18.58
CA TYR A 165 7.91 -8.19 -17.80
C TYR A 165 7.55 -6.85 -18.45
N ASP A 166 7.17 -6.82 -19.74
CA ASP A 166 6.79 -5.61 -20.47
C ASP A 166 5.27 -5.45 -20.66
N TYR A 167 4.80 -4.24 -20.96
CA TYR A 167 3.38 -3.95 -21.12
C TYR A 167 2.80 -4.43 -22.46
N SER A 168 3.64 -4.57 -23.50
CA SER A 168 3.23 -5.09 -24.81
C SER A 168 3.00 -6.60 -24.83
N ASN A 169 3.34 -7.30 -23.75
CA ASN A 169 3.31 -8.75 -23.63
C ASN A 169 4.18 -9.50 -24.67
N GLU A 170 5.17 -8.80 -25.24
CA GLU A 170 6.06 -9.36 -26.26
C GLU A 170 7.34 -9.91 -25.65
N ASN A 171 7.78 -9.33 -24.53
CA ASN A 171 9.02 -9.71 -23.88
C ASN A 171 8.77 -10.62 -22.69
N LYS A 172 9.28 -11.85 -22.82
CA LYS A 172 9.22 -12.88 -21.78
C LYS A 172 10.61 -13.35 -21.37
N ILE A 173 10.72 -13.73 -20.10
CA ILE A 173 11.87 -14.44 -19.54
C ILE A 173 11.39 -15.69 -18.84
N THR A 174 12.12 -16.79 -18.95
CA THR A 174 11.81 -18.02 -18.21
C THR A 174 12.49 -17.98 -16.85
N VAL A 175 11.71 -18.13 -15.79
CA VAL A 175 12.18 -18.03 -14.40
C VAL A 175 11.80 -19.28 -13.60
N PRO A 176 12.64 -19.73 -12.66
CA PRO A 176 12.27 -20.80 -11.75
C PRO A 176 11.26 -20.28 -10.72
N ALA A 177 10.04 -20.83 -10.74
CA ALA A 177 8.95 -20.47 -9.85
C ALA A 177 8.14 -21.70 -9.40
N ASN A 178 7.31 -21.55 -8.39
CA ASN A 178 6.46 -22.65 -7.94
C ASN A 178 5.14 -22.70 -8.74
N SER A 179 4.66 -23.91 -9.04
CA SER A 179 3.37 -24.09 -9.68
C SER A 179 2.21 -23.69 -8.77
N GLU A 180 1.11 -23.23 -9.36
CA GLU A 180 -0.11 -22.86 -8.61
C GLU A 180 -0.64 -24.05 -7.79
N ASP A 181 -0.65 -25.26 -8.35
CA ASP A 181 -1.05 -26.48 -7.63
C ASP A 181 -0.23 -26.74 -6.37
N PHE A 182 1.08 -26.47 -6.42
CA PHE A 182 1.96 -26.62 -5.28
C PHE A 182 1.65 -25.56 -4.21
N ILE A 183 1.47 -24.30 -4.62
CA ILE A 183 1.09 -23.20 -3.71
C ILE A 183 -0.26 -23.50 -3.05
N GLN A 184 -1.28 -23.90 -3.80
CA GLN A 184 -2.61 -24.20 -3.27
C GLN A 184 -2.59 -25.35 -2.26
N LYS A 185 -1.71 -26.36 -2.45
CA LYS A 185 -1.49 -27.42 -1.46
C LYS A 185 -0.93 -26.90 -0.13
N ILE A 186 -0.12 -25.84 -0.16
CA ILE A 186 0.39 -25.19 1.06
C ILE A 186 -0.74 -24.39 1.71
N LEU A 187 -1.47 -23.57 0.94
CA LEU A 187 -2.49 -22.66 1.47
C LEU A 187 -3.68 -23.40 2.11
N LYS A 188 -4.06 -24.56 1.57
CA LYS A 188 -5.13 -25.41 2.12
C LYS A 188 -4.80 -26.03 3.48
N LYS A 189 -3.52 -26.09 3.87
CA LYS A 189 -3.14 -26.62 5.19
C LYS A 189 -3.49 -25.62 6.28
N LYS A 190 -4.08 -26.14 7.36
CA LYS A 190 -4.22 -25.39 8.60
C LYS A 190 -2.86 -25.22 9.26
N SER A 191 -2.64 -24.08 9.90
CA SER A 191 -1.46 -23.84 10.73
C SER A 191 -1.88 -23.31 12.09
N ASP A 192 -1.67 -24.12 13.12
CA ASP A 192 -1.97 -23.72 14.50
C ASP A 192 -1.05 -22.56 14.95
N LEU A 193 0.18 -22.50 14.44
CA LEU A 193 1.11 -21.40 14.70
C LEU A 193 0.58 -20.09 14.12
N ILE A 194 0.14 -20.10 12.85
CA ILE A 194 -0.40 -18.88 12.24
C ILE A 194 -1.70 -18.47 12.93
N ASP A 195 -2.59 -19.42 13.24
CA ASP A 195 -3.83 -19.17 13.96
C ASP A 195 -3.61 -18.57 15.37
N GLU A 196 -2.48 -18.88 16.02
CA GLU A 196 -2.06 -18.25 17.28
C GLU A 196 -1.63 -16.80 17.08
N ILE A 197 -0.66 -16.54 16.19
CA ILE A 197 0.02 -15.24 16.10
C ILE A 197 -0.85 -14.13 15.49
N ILE A 198 -1.82 -14.46 14.64
CA ILE A 198 -2.69 -13.46 14.01
C ILE A 198 -3.67 -12.80 14.99
N LYS A 199 -3.79 -13.35 16.20
CA LYS A 199 -4.62 -12.81 17.27
C LYS A 199 -4.00 -11.57 17.92
N ASP A 200 -2.71 -11.36 17.75
CA ASP A 200 -2.02 -10.18 18.29
C ASP A 200 -2.38 -8.93 17.49
N GLU A 201 -2.62 -7.82 18.19
CA GLU A 201 -2.85 -6.54 17.55
C GLU A 201 -1.52 -5.93 17.07
N ILE A 202 -1.48 -5.54 15.79
CA ILE A 202 -0.33 -4.93 15.16
C ILE A 202 -0.64 -3.47 14.91
N GLU A 203 0.07 -2.58 15.60
CA GLU A 203 0.04 -1.15 15.30
C GLU A 203 0.74 -0.87 13.96
N LEU A 204 0.07 -0.09 13.11
CA LEU A 204 0.54 0.30 11.76
C LEU A 204 0.73 1.81 11.62
N LEU A 205 -0.08 2.58 12.34
CA LEU A 205 0.02 4.03 12.43
C LEU A 205 -0.42 4.46 13.83
N ASN A 206 0.30 5.41 14.43
CA ASN A 206 -0.08 6.04 15.67
C ASN A 206 0.44 7.48 15.70
N ASN A 207 -0.44 8.43 15.38
CA ASN A 207 -0.09 9.85 15.28
C ASN A 207 -0.17 10.59 16.62
N GLY A 208 -0.14 9.86 17.74
CA GLY A 208 -0.18 10.43 19.09
C GLY A 208 -1.58 10.64 19.63
N PHE A 209 -1.67 11.14 20.86
CA PHE A 209 -2.93 11.26 21.59
C PHE A 209 -3.96 12.14 20.84
N SER A 210 -5.21 11.68 20.81
CA SER A 210 -6.34 12.28 20.10
C SER A 210 -6.22 12.32 18.56
N HIS A 211 -5.21 11.66 18.01
CA HIS A 211 -4.97 11.60 16.57
C HIS A 211 -5.21 10.19 16.01
N THR A 212 -5.23 10.11 14.68
CA THR A 212 -5.42 8.88 13.92
C THR A 212 -4.49 7.75 14.38
N LYS A 213 -5.09 6.57 14.54
CA LYS A 213 -4.42 5.30 14.83
C LYS A 213 -4.96 4.24 13.88
N ILE A 214 -4.07 3.44 13.30
CA ILE A 214 -4.43 2.28 12.51
C ILE A 214 -3.74 1.07 13.12
N SER A 215 -4.50 0.00 13.33
CA SER A 215 -3.97 -1.31 13.68
C SER A 215 -4.57 -2.41 12.83
N TRP A 216 -4.01 -3.60 12.92
CA TRP A 216 -4.53 -4.81 12.30
C TRP A 216 -4.60 -5.92 13.32
N LYS A 217 -5.67 -6.70 13.28
CA LYS A 217 -5.87 -7.85 14.17
C LYS A 217 -6.78 -8.86 13.50
N ASN A 218 -6.42 -10.13 13.54
CA ASN A 218 -7.27 -11.24 13.09
C ASN A 218 -7.87 -11.07 11.68
N GLY A 219 -7.06 -10.59 10.72
CA GLY A 219 -7.51 -10.42 9.35
C GLY A 219 -8.26 -9.11 9.07
N GLU A 220 -8.37 -8.20 10.03
CA GLU A 220 -9.10 -6.95 9.88
C GLU A 220 -8.22 -5.73 10.21
N PHE A 221 -8.39 -4.67 9.42
CA PHE A 221 -7.85 -3.35 9.71
C PHE A 221 -8.81 -2.59 10.62
N ILE A 222 -8.25 -1.89 11.60
CA ILE A 222 -8.95 -1.14 12.63
C ILE A 222 -8.49 0.31 12.51
N PHE A 223 -9.35 1.16 11.99
CA PHE A 223 -9.18 2.61 11.94
C PHE A 223 -9.80 3.23 13.20
N GLY A 224 -9.07 4.12 13.86
CA GLY A 224 -9.53 4.74 15.09
C GLY A 224 -8.66 5.91 15.52
N PHE A 225 -8.77 6.29 16.79
CA PHE A 225 -8.00 7.37 17.38
C PHE A 225 -7.26 6.85 18.61
N ASN A 226 -6.05 7.36 18.83
CA ASN A 226 -5.28 7.02 20.01
C ASN A 226 -5.85 7.79 21.22
N ASN A 227 -6.52 7.07 22.11
CA ASN A 227 -7.11 7.60 23.33
C ASN A 227 -6.18 7.49 24.55
N ILE A 228 -4.91 7.09 24.38
CA ILE A 228 -3.95 6.97 25.47
C ILE A 228 -3.32 8.35 25.70
N PRO A 229 -3.63 9.02 26.83
CA PRO A 229 -3.09 10.34 27.12
C PRO A 229 -1.57 10.30 27.37
N PRO A 230 -0.85 11.38 27.07
CA PRO A 230 0.52 11.57 27.54
C PRO A 230 0.60 11.44 29.07
N LYS A 231 1.73 10.95 29.59
CA LYS A 231 1.95 10.84 31.04
C LYS A 231 1.85 12.23 31.70
N ASN A 232 1.20 12.31 32.87
CA ASN A 232 1.12 13.49 33.77
C ASN A 232 0.17 14.64 33.37
N GLY A 233 -0.85 14.41 32.54
CA GLY A 233 -1.87 15.43 32.28
C GLY A 233 -3.30 15.00 32.59
N ASN A 234 -4.13 15.96 32.99
CA ASN A 234 -5.59 15.81 33.10
C ASN A 234 -6.22 16.02 31.72
N TYR A 235 -6.21 14.98 30.89
CA TYR A 235 -6.83 15.01 29.57
C TYR A 235 -8.24 14.45 29.61
N LEU A 236 -9.17 15.11 28.92
CA LEU A 236 -10.52 14.58 28.68
C LEU A 236 -10.40 13.32 27.81
N SER A 237 -10.93 12.20 28.28
CA SER A 237 -11.01 10.98 27.48
C SER A 237 -12.10 11.16 26.43
N LEU A 238 -11.70 11.31 25.17
CA LEU A 238 -12.62 11.26 24.05
C LEU A 238 -12.98 9.79 23.78
N LYS A 239 -14.25 9.43 24.01
CA LYS A 239 -14.78 8.15 23.53
C LYS A 239 -15.01 8.28 22.04
N THR A 240 -14.08 7.75 21.26
CA THR A 240 -14.19 7.63 19.81
C THR A 240 -14.50 6.18 19.44
N GLU A 241 -15.32 5.99 18.43
CA GLU A 241 -15.60 4.69 17.84
C GLU A 241 -14.38 4.17 17.06
N LYS A 242 -14.45 2.90 16.66
CA LYS A 242 -13.51 2.26 15.74
C LYS A 242 -14.24 1.85 14.47
N TYR A 243 -13.58 2.00 13.32
CA TYR A 243 -14.07 1.51 12.05
C TYR A 243 -13.23 0.30 11.62
N ILE A 244 -13.90 -0.84 11.45
CA ILE A 244 -13.25 -2.13 11.17
C ILE A 244 -13.59 -2.54 9.73
N VAL A 245 -12.56 -2.90 8.96
CA VAL A 245 -12.70 -3.40 7.60
C VAL A 245 -11.79 -4.59 7.35
N LYS A 246 -12.26 -5.58 6.60
CA LYS A 246 -11.44 -6.75 6.21
C LYS A 246 -10.31 -6.35 5.26
N ASP A 247 -10.65 -5.51 4.30
CA ASP A 247 -9.70 -5.01 3.30
C ASP A 247 -10.18 -3.67 2.74
N PHE A 248 -9.28 -2.97 2.07
CA PHE A 248 -9.55 -1.70 1.39
C PHE A 248 -8.55 -1.51 0.25
N LYS A 249 -8.79 -0.56 -0.65
CA LYS A 249 -7.86 -0.27 -1.76
C LYS A 249 -6.71 0.61 -1.31
N TYR A 250 -7.04 1.76 -0.75
CA TYR A 250 -6.11 2.70 -0.13
C TYR A 250 -6.85 3.64 0.82
N TYR A 251 -6.12 4.33 1.69
CA TYR A 251 -6.63 5.48 2.42
C TYR A 251 -5.77 6.70 2.14
N ILE A 252 -6.33 7.87 2.42
CA ILE A 252 -5.60 9.13 2.31
C ILE A 252 -5.21 9.59 3.71
N GLU A 253 -3.91 9.61 3.97
CA GLU A 253 -3.30 10.16 5.18
C GLU A 253 -3.45 11.69 5.16
N ASN A 254 -3.98 12.27 6.25
CA ASN A 254 -4.27 13.69 6.32
C ASN A 254 -3.34 14.43 7.28
N PHE A 255 -3.16 15.73 7.05
CA PHE A 255 -2.31 16.56 7.93
C PHE A 255 -2.94 16.86 9.28
N TRP A 256 -4.27 16.89 9.33
CA TRP A 256 -5.03 17.28 10.52
C TRP A 256 -5.20 16.12 11.51
N ASN A 257 -4.97 14.87 11.07
CA ASN A 257 -5.07 13.65 11.86
C ASN A 257 -6.38 13.52 12.66
N ASP A 258 -7.48 14.11 12.17
CA ASP A 258 -8.79 14.15 12.83
C ASP A 258 -9.89 13.36 12.07
N PHE A 259 -9.57 12.77 10.91
CA PHE A 259 -10.46 11.88 10.17
C PHE A 259 -9.68 10.91 9.25
N PHE A 260 -10.41 10.01 8.60
CA PHE A 260 -9.95 9.14 7.53
C PHE A 260 -10.88 9.23 6.32
N VAL A 261 -10.30 9.09 5.13
CA VAL A 261 -11.03 8.79 3.89
C VAL A 261 -10.48 7.47 3.36
N ILE A 262 -11.30 6.43 3.42
CA ILE A 262 -10.90 5.04 3.17
C ILE A 262 -11.61 4.57 1.91
N PHE A 263 -10.86 4.31 0.84
CA PHE A 263 -11.41 3.82 -0.41
C PHE A 263 -11.53 2.30 -0.36
N GLN A 264 -12.75 1.79 -0.48
CA GLN A 264 -12.99 0.35 -0.52
C GLN A 264 -12.63 -0.20 -1.91
N ASP A 265 -12.99 0.55 -2.95
CA ASP A 265 -12.71 0.24 -4.36
C ASP A 265 -12.58 1.54 -5.19
N SER A 266 -12.65 1.46 -6.51
CA SER A 266 -12.57 2.64 -7.41
C SER A 266 -13.84 3.50 -7.42
N SER A 267 -14.94 3.01 -6.88
CA SER A 267 -16.29 3.59 -6.95
C SER A 267 -16.89 3.92 -5.59
N SER A 268 -16.20 3.63 -4.49
CA SER A 268 -16.72 3.90 -3.15
C SER A 268 -15.64 4.25 -2.13
N PHE A 269 -16.02 5.11 -1.19
CA PHE A 269 -15.19 5.46 -0.04
C PHE A 269 -16.01 5.61 1.23
N THR A 270 -15.36 5.47 2.38
CA THR A 270 -15.89 5.77 3.71
C THR A 270 -15.20 6.99 4.28
N TYR A 271 -15.99 7.98 4.75
CA TYR A 271 -15.49 9.01 5.66
C TYR A 271 -15.65 8.55 7.11
N PHE A 272 -14.63 8.74 7.94
CA PHE A 272 -14.65 8.34 9.34
C PHE A 272 -13.84 9.31 10.22
N ASP A 273 -14.46 9.92 11.23
CA ASP A 273 -13.84 10.90 12.15
C ASP A 273 -13.97 10.51 13.63
N GLY A 274 -14.19 9.22 13.90
CA GLY A 274 -14.34 8.71 15.26
C GLY A 274 -15.78 8.78 15.79
N TRP A 275 -16.71 9.33 15.02
CA TRP A 275 -18.13 9.37 15.37
C TRP A 275 -18.97 8.57 14.38
N GLU A 276 -19.67 7.54 14.87
CA GLU A 276 -20.55 6.69 14.03
C GLU A 276 -21.58 7.53 13.27
N LYS A 277 -22.17 8.55 13.92
CA LYS A 277 -23.14 9.45 13.29
C LYS A 277 -22.62 10.16 12.04
N ASN A 278 -21.32 10.38 11.91
CA ASN A 278 -20.70 11.03 10.76
C ASN A 278 -20.14 10.00 9.75
N THR A 279 -20.03 8.74 10.17
CA THR A 279 -19.50 7.66 9.33
C THR A 279 -20.50 7.35 8.22
N CYS A 280 -20.03 7.36 6.97
CA CYS A 280 -20.88 7.09 5.83
C CYS A 280 -20.08 6.53 4.65
N VAL A 281 -20.62 5.49 4.02
CA VAL A 281 -20.15 5.00 2.74
C VAL A 281 -20.77 5.85 1.64
N GLN A 282 -19.94 6.39 0.77
CA GLN A 282 -20.34 7.19 -0.37
C GLN A 282 -20.01 6.44 -1.66
N LYS A 283 -20.94 6.47 -2.60
CA LYS A 283 -20.75 5.97 -3.95
C LYS A 283 -20.36 7.12 -4.86
N ILE A 284 -19.43 6.84 -5.75
CA ILE A 284 -19.01 7.74 -6.82
C ILE A 284 -19.77 7.28 -8.06
N GLU A 285 -20.64 8.14 -8.58
CA GLU A 285 -21.60 7.79 -9.62
C GLU A 285 -20.95 7.43 -10.95
N GLU A 286 -19.80 8.04 -11.26
CA GLU A 286 -19.04 7.76 -12.46
C GLU A 286 -17.84 6.87 -12.15
N LYS A 287 -17.58 5.89 -13.03
CA LYS A 287 -16.34 5.13 -12.96
C LYS A 287 -15.19 6.08 -13.31
N VAL A 288 -14.60 6.68 -12.29
CA VAL A 288 -13.30 7.34 -12.43
C VAL A 288 -12.29 6.26 -12.76
N ASN A 289 -11.81 6.27 -14.00
CA ASN A 289 -10.83 5.30 -14.46
C ASN A 289 -9.48 5.64 -13.83
N GLY A 290 -8.92 4.69 -13.10
CA GLY A 290 -7.62 4.90 -12.48
C GLY A 290 -7.36 3.97 -11.30
N PHE A 291 -6.09 3.65 -11.12
CA PHE A 291 -5.64 2.88 -9.96
C PHE A 291 -5.87 3.66 -8.65
N TYR A 292 -5.74 4.98 -8.71
CA TYR A 292 -6.01 5.97 -7.64
C TYR A 292 -6.90 7.00 -8.29
N PRO A 293 -8.21 6.76 -8.27
CA PRO A 293 -9.08 7.68 -8.93
C PRO A 293 -8.96 9.07 -8.31
N PHE A 294 -8.59 9.22 -7.02
CA PHE A 294 -8.57 10.51 -6.34
C PHE A 294 -7.23 10.89 -5.71
N MET A 295 -6.85 12.14 -5.93
CA MET A 295 -5.91 12.91 -5.13
C MET A 295 -6.69 13.82 -4.17
N MET A 296 -6.15 14.06 -2.97
CA MET A 296 -6.63 15.13 -2.08
C MET A 296 -5.51 16.14 -1.86
N ASN A 297 -5.41 17.14 -2.74
CA ASN A 297 -4.49 18.27 -2.54
C ASN A 297 -4.97 19.20 -1.41
N LYS A 298 -6.29 19.29 -1.16
CA LYS A 298 -6.90 19.99 -0.03
C LYS A 298 -7.93 19.09 0.63
N GLU A 299 -7.52 18.45 1.70
CA GLU A 299 -8.30 17.39 2.37
C GLU A 299 -9.55 17.93 3.07
N ARG A 300 -9.55 19.23 3.41
CA ARG A 300 -10.66 19.93 4.06
C ARG A 300 -10.70 21.37 3.55
N ILE A 301 -11.82 21.77 2.92
CA ILE A 301 -12.03 23.18 2.48
C ILE A 301 -12.66 24.00 3.61
N THR A 302 -13.57 23.38 4.36
CA THR A 302 -14.22 23.97 5.55
C THR A 302 -14.38 22.89 6.62
N SER A 303 -14.81 23.28 7.83
CA SER A 303 -15.05 22.32 8.92
C SER A 303 -16.03 21.18 8.57
N SER A 304 -16.79 21.26 7.48
CA SER A 304 -17.76 20.24 7.07
C SER A 304 -17.63 19.75 5.63
N LYS A 305 -16.59 20.16 4.87
CA LYS A 305 -16.46 19.79 3.45
C LYS A 305 -15.06 19.28 3.13
N ILE A 306 -15.00 18.13 2.47
CA ILE A 306 -13.78 17.57 1.88
C ILE A 306 -13.85 17.67 0.35
N LEU A 307 -12.69 17.81 -0.28
CA LEU A 307 -12.53 17.88 -1.73
C LEU A 307 -11.84 16.60 -2.21
N LEU A 308 -12.48 15.88 -3.12
CA LEU A 308 -11.89 14.74 -3.81
C LEU A 308 -11.63 15.14 -5.26
N ILE A 309 -10.36 15.16 -5.67
CA ILE A 309 -9.97 15.57 -7.02
C ILE A 309 -9.54 14.31 -7.77
N PRO A 310 -10.29 13.88 -8.78
CA PRO A 310 -9.84 12.81 -9.64
C PRO A 310 -8.44 13.07 -10.22
N ALA A 311 -7.60 12.04 -10.34
CA ALA A 311 -6.21 12.22 -10.80
C ALA A 311 -6.10 12.57 -12.30
N MET A 312 -7.10 12.23 -13.11
CA MET A 312 -7.05 12.32 -14.57
C MET A 312 -8.33 12.93 -15.18
N GLU A 313 -9.13 13.64 -14.39
CA GLU A 313 -10.41 14.21 -14.84
C GLU A 313 -10.47 15.72 -14.59
N ASP A 314 -11.28 16.41 -15.39
CA ASP A 314 -11.48 17.87 -15.32
C ASP A 314 -12.58 18.30 -14.33
N PHE A 315 -13.11 17.37 -13.53
CA PHE A 315 -14.12 17.64 -12.50
C PHE A 315 -13.58 17.35 -11.09
N PHE A 316 -14.32 17.73 -10.05
CA PHE A 316 -14.02 17.32 -8.68
C PHE A 316 -15.29 17.00 -7.89
N TYR A 317 -15.15 16.27 -6.79
CA TYR A 317 -16.25 16.07 -5.85
C TYR A 317 -16.08 16.87 -4.57
N VAL A 318 -17.19 17.41 -4.09
CA VAL A 318 -17.31 18.00 -2.77
C VAL A 318 -18.18 17.08 -1.93
N TYR A 319 -17.61 16.50 -0.87
CA TYR A 319 -18.38 15.74 0.11
C TYR A 319 -18.67 16.62 1.33
N ASP A 320 -19.95 16.86 1.59
CA ASP A 320 -20.45 17.55 2.78
C ASP A 320 -20.68 16.53 3.90
N ILE A 321 -19.82 16.57 4.92
CA ILE A 321 -19.81 15.64 6.05
C ILE A 321 -21.13 15.71 6.83
N LYS A 322 -21.70 16.91 7.02
CA LYS A 322 -22.92 17.10 7.82
C LYS A 322 -24.15 16.60 7.06
N LYS A 323 -24.20 16.86 5.75
CA LYS A 323 -25.30 16.44 4.88
C LYS A 323 -25.15 15.00 4.39
N LYS A 324 -23.97 14.39 4.55
CA LYS A 324 -23.57 13.09 3.98
C LYS A 324 -23.83 13.04 2.48
N LEU A 325 -23.56 14.16 1.81
CA LEU A 325 -23.88 14.37 0.40
C LEU A 325 -22.60 14.59 -0.39
N LEU A 326 -22.38 13.72 -1.38
CA LEU A 326 -21.36 13.88 -2.40
C LEU A 326 -21.95 14.66 -3.59
N GLN A 327 -21.26 15.70 -4.04
CA GLN A 327 -21.66 16.50 -5.20
C GLN A 327 -20.50 16.57 -6.20
N LYS A 328 -20.76 16.21 -7.45
CA LYS A 328 -19.84 16.46 -8.57
C LYS A 328 -19.92 17.94 -8.95
N VAL A 329 -18.78 18.55 -9.23
CA VAL A 329 -18.65 19.89 -9.77
C VAL A 329 -17.83 19.79 -11.06
N GLU A 330 -18.45 20.20 -12.16
CA GLU A 330 -17.87 20.23 -13.51
C GLU A 330 -17.27 21.59 -13.85
#